data_AF-A0AAU6LPE6-F1
#
_entry.id   AF-A0AAU6LPE6-F1
#
_cell.length_a   1.000
_cell.length_b   1.000
_cell.length_c   1.000
_cell.angle_alpha   90.00
_cell.angle_beta   90.00
_cell.angle_gamma   90.00
#
_symmetry.space_group_name_H-M   'P 1'
#
loop_
_entity.id
_entity.type
_entity.pdbx_description
1 polymer ?
#
loop_
_entity_poly.entity_id
_entity_poly.type
_entity_poly.pdbx_seq_one_letter_code
_entity_poly.pdbx_strand_id
1 'polypeptide(L)'
;MSKDPAAATSYLDPGADHKNDNLQYLLKERDWKFDDTPVWHGEIETRSDIESEGKDARTGLGLLLESGTTGHTPLGPNQEPRPATPHTEGQARIMHDVIGGLGPDQSVHENMREPLARALGTYTADTHEILGGLDSKYISASGAGYFQDGDKIHMAVSQKDLVQFMRGLSEDPEAYGTLHKAESRYIDLSLEEIPKGAHGSELTNPINKAGTALGVMSSIREDVINDGRMAGYSEADWKAKLAYHVIGGAVTPMYFTTAGGVSLAFGDAIQRGVDTWAWEWGNRMKGEVDAKVNPQIADEYLSVNTQAPILIREWANDRADISESDVQDYTRDVLEGRVRGTETAHKYLTDTTN
;
A
#
# COMPACT_ATOMS: atom_id res chain seq x y z
N MET A 1 -11.17 20.80 -7.34
CA MET A 1 -10.02 20.98 -6.43
C MET A 1 -8.97 19.90 -6.62
N SER A 2 -9.32 18.62 -6.79
CA SER A 2 -8.34 17.54 -7.08
C SER A 2 -7.44 17.74 -8.33
N LYS A 3 -7.74 18.69 -9.21
CA LYS A 3 -6.88 19.05 -10.36
C LYS A 3 -5.86 20.15 -10.04
N ASP A 4 -5.88 20.67 -8.82
CA ASP A 4 -4.98 21.70 -8.31
C ASP A 4 -4.43 21.23 -6.95
N PRO A 5 -3.28 20.55 -6.93
CA PRO A 5 -2.74 19.94 -5.72
C PRO A 5 -2.41 20.96 -4.64
N ALA A 6 -1.95 22.16 -5.02
CA ALA A 6 -1.66 23.22 -4.06
C ALA A 6 -2.94 23.69 -3.36
N ALA A 7 -4.03 23.89 -4.12
CA ALA A 7 -5.33 24.22 -3.53
C ALA A 7 -5.90 23.07 -2.69
N ALA A 8 -5.70 21.81 -3.10
CA ALA A 8 -6.13 20.64 -2.34
C ALA A 8 -5.39 20.53 -1.00
N THR A 9 -4.06 20.63 -1.00
CA THR A 9 -3.24 20.63 0.23
C THR A 9 -3.64 21.80 1.13
N SER A 10 -3.71 23.02 0.60
CA SER A 10 -4.07 24.19 1.42
C SER A 10 -5.46 24.11 2.03
N TYR A 11 -6.41 23.43 1.36
CA TYR A 11 -7.77 23.28 1.86
C TYR A 11 -7.88 22.21 2.95
N LEU A 12 -7.14 21.11 2.79
CA LEU A 12 -7.19 19.95 3.67
C LEU A 12 -6.21 20.02 4.85
N ASP A 13 -5.09 20.74 4.73
CA ASP A 13 -4.06 20.76 5.78
C ASP A 13 -4.65 21.36 7.07
N PRO A 14 -4.71 20.58 8.17
CA PRO A 14 -5.21 21.08 9.46
C PRO A 14 -4.36 22.24 10.02
N GLY A 15 -3.13 22.39 9.52
CA GLY A 15 -2.13 23.33 10.02
C GLY A 15 -1.44 22.79 11.26
N ALA A 16 -0.28 23.38 11.61
CA ALA A 16 0.48 22.95 12.79
C ALA A 16 -0.26 23.17 14.12
N ASP A 17 -1.27 24.03 14.15
CA ASP A 17 -2.14 24.28 15.29
C ASP A 17 -3.49 23.56 15.20
N HIS A 18 -3.69 22.70 14.18
CA HIS A 18 -4.91 21.92 13.93
C HIS A 18 -6.21 22.75 13.97
N LYS A 19 -6.18 24.00 13.50
CA LYS A 19 -7.35 24.88 13.49
C LYS A 19 -8.22 24.77 12.25
N ASN A 20 -7.69 24.24 11.15
CA ASN A 20 -8.49 24.00 9.95
C ASN A 20 -9.21 22.64 10.08
N ASP A 21 -10.53 22.69 10.22
CA ASP A 21 -11.41 21.55 10.47
C ASP A 21 -11.95 20.91 9.18
N ASN A 22 -11.60 21.42 8.00
CA ASN A 22 -12.12 20.93 6.72
C ASN A 22 -11.90 19.42 6.52
N LEU A 23 -10.72 18.90 6.87
CA LEU A 23 -10.41 17.48 6.73
C LEU A 23 -11.25 16.64 7.68
N GLN A 24 -11.30 17.01 8.97
CA GLN A 24 -12.12 16.34 9.96
C GLN A 24 -13.60 16.33 9.54
N TYR A 25 -14.12 17.48 9.12
CA TYR A 25 -15.49 17.60 8.63
C TYR A 25 -15.75 16.62 7.48
N LEU A 26 -14.89 16.61 6.47
CA LEU A 26 -15.06 15.74 5.30
C LEU A 26 -14.96 14.23 5.63
N LEU A 27 -14.10 13.85 6.58
CA LEU A 27 -13.90 12.46 6.97
C LEU A 27 -15.00 11.93 7.89
N LYS A 28 -15.52 12.74 8.81
CA LYS A 28 -16.34 12.28 9.95
C LYS A 28 -17.70 12.94 10.10
N GLU A 29 -17.83 14.22 9.76
CA GLU A 29 -19.03 15.01 10.10
C GLU A 29 -19.93 15.30 8.90
N ARG A 30 -19.38 15.21 7.70
CA ARG A 30 -20.12 15.44 6.47
C ARG A 30 -21.19 14.38 6.31
N ASP A 31 -22.42 14.86 6.21
CA ASP A 31 -23.57 14.07 5.84
C ASP A 31 -23.53 13.77 4.33
N TRP A 32 -23.28 12.51 3.99
CA TRP A 32 -23.23 12.03 2.60
C TRP A 32 -24.65 11.70 2.13
N LYS A 33 -24.96 11.98 0.87
CA LYS A 33 -26.30 11.71 0.35
C LYS A 33 -26.54 10.21 0.23
N PHE A 34 -27.64 9.75 0.81
CA PHE A 34 -28.16 8.40 0.64
C PHE A 34 -29.18 8.38 -0.50
N ASP A 35 -29.10 7.34 -1.32
CA ASP A 35 -30.12 6.97 -2.30
C ASP A 35 -31.03 5.92 -1.67
N ASP A 36 -32.34 6.17 -1.73
CA ASP A 36 -33.36 5.18 -1.37
C ASP A 36 -33.49 4.16 -2.50
N THR A 37 -33.05 2.93 -2.24
CA THR A 37 -33.23 1.82 -3.18
C THR A 37 -34.41 0.97 -2.76
N PRO A 38 -35.53 0.99 -3.50
CA PRO A 38 -36.69 0.19 -3.15
C PRO A 38 -36.40 -1.31 -3.27
N VAL A 39 -36.78 -2.08 -2.25
CA VAL A 39 -36.60 -3.53 -2.25
C VAL A 39 -37.77 -4.19 -2.96
N TRP A 40 -37.47 -4.94 -4.02
CA TRP A 40 -38.45 -5.66 -4.83
C TRP A 40 -38.46 -7.15 -4.51
N HIS A 41 -39.65 -7.73 -4.28
CA HIS A 41 -39.88 -9.17 -4.27
C HIS A 41 -40.76 -9.56 -5.46
N GLY A 42 -40.13 -9.98 -6.56
CA GLY A 42 -40.83 -10.17 -7.84
C GLY A 42 -41.24 -8.81 -8.43
N GLU A 43 -42.52 -8.66 -8.77
CA GLU A 43 -43.10 -7.39 -9.29
C GLU A 43 -43.67 -6.49 -8.18
N ILE A 44 -43.45 -6.83 -6.90
CA ILE A 44 -43.99 -6.09 -5.76
C ILE A 44 -42.87 -5.34 -5.06
N GLU A 45 -42.99 -4.01 -5.05
CA GLU A 45 -42.20 -3.12 -4.21
C GLU A 45 -42.62 -3.33 -2.75
N THR A 46 -41.66 -3.64 -1.88
CA THR A 46 -41.90 -3.71 -0.45
C THR A 46 -41.94 -2.30 0.15
N ARG A 47 -42.49 -2.14 1.36
CA ARG A 47 -42.44 -0.85 2.08
C ARG A 47 -41.08 -0.59 2.76
N SER A 48 -40.08 -1.37 2.42
CA SER A 48 -38.72 -1.24 2.95
C SER A 48 -37.81 -0.79 1.83
N ASP A 49 -37.11 0.32 2.08
CA ASP A 49 -36.03 0.80 1.24
C ASP A 49 -34.72 0.44 1.92
N ILE A 50 -33.69 0.14 1.11
CA ILE A 50 -32.31 0.09 1.61
C ILE A 50 -31.72 1.46 1.35
N GLU A 51 -31.37 2.17 2.42
CA GLU A 51 -30.56 3.38 2.33
C GLU A 51 -29.12 2.96 2.04
N SER A 52 -28.56 3.47 0.94
CA SER A 52 -27.14 3.31 0.61
C SER A 52 -26.58 4.66 0.18
N GLU A 53 -25.34 5.00 0.55
CA GLU A 53 -24.70 6.19 -0.03
C GLU A 53 -24.77 6.10 -1.56
N GLY A 54 -25.09 7.22 -2.22
CA GLY A 54 -25.21 7.21 -3.67
C GLY A 54 -23.91 6.72 -4.33
N LYS A 55 -24.01 6.11 -5.52
CA LYS A 55 -22.87 5.39 -6.14
C LYS A 55 -21.58 6.19 -6.31
N ASP A 56 -21.69 7.52 -6.42
CA ASP A 56 -20.54 8.43 -6.56
C ASP A 56 -20.15 9.12 -5.24
N ALA A 57 -20.73 8.70 -4.11
CA ALA A 57 -20.43 9.25 -2.80
C ALA A 57 -18.94 9.08 -2.49
N ARG A 58 -18.35 10.13 -1.93
CA ARG A 58 -16.92 10.18 -1.56
C ARG A 58 -15.92 10.01 -2.71
N THR A 59 -16.32 9.76 -3.95
CA THR A 59 -15.41 9.71 -5.11
C THR A 59 -14.60 11.00 -5.25
N GLY A 60 -15.29 12.14 -5.16
CA GLY A 60 -14.63 13.45 -5.18
C GLY A 60 -13.71 13.70 -3.98
N LEU A 61 -14.02 13.11 -2.82
CA LEU A 61 -13.19 13.19 -1.62
C LEU A 61 -11.93 12.33 -1.78
N GLY A 62 -12.04 11.09 -2.24
CA GLY A 62 -10.88 10.21 -2.49
C GLY A 62 -9.88 10.88 -3.43
N LEU A 63 -10.35 11.44 -4.53
CA LEU A 63 -9.50 12.19 -5.47
C LEU A 63 -8.91 13.48 -4.88
N LEU A 64 -9.65 14.16 -4.00
CA LEU A 64 -9.15 15.35 -3.31
C LEU A 64 -8.05 14.99 -2.31
N LEU A 65 -8.24 13.91 -1.54
CA LEU A 65 -7.26 13.39 -0.58
C LEU A 65 -6.00 12.93 -1.30
N GLU A 66 -6.12 12.15 -2.39
CA GLU A 66 -4.99 11.74 -3.23
C GLU A 66 -4.20 12.96 -3.68
N SER A 67 -4.87 14.01 -4.17
CA SER A 67 -4.16 15.20 -4.62
C SER A 67 -3.52 16.01 -3.49
N GLY A 68 -4.25 16.24 -2.39
CA GLY A 68 -3.81 17.08 -1.29
C GLY A 68 -2.69 16.46 -0.47
N THR A 69 -2.62 15.14 -0.39
CA THR A 69 -1.59 14.42 0.35
C THR A 69 -0.35 14.10 -0.45
N THR A 70 -0.40 14.15 -1.79
CA THR A 70 0.75 13.80 -2.63
C THR A 70 1.37 14.99 -3.35
N GLY A 71 0.64 16.10 -3.48
CA GLY A 71 1.10 17.25 -4.26
C GLY A 71 1.07 17.04 -5.77
N HIS A 72 0.48 15.95 -6.26
CA HIS A 72 0.23 15.73 -7.68
C HIS A 72 -1.27 15.63 -7.98
N THR A 73 -1.65 15.71 -9.25
CA THR A 73 -3.02 15.38 -9.66
C THR A 73 -3.24 13.87 -9.48
N PRO A 74 -4.46 13.41 -9.17
CA PRO A 74 -4.77 11.99 -9.05
C PRO A 74 -4.26 11.19 -10.24
N LEU A 75 -3.65 10.07 -9.93
CA LEU A 75 -3.13 9.14 -10.92
C LEU A 75 -4.29 8.53 -11.70
N GLY A 76 -4.14 8.51 -13.03
CA GLY A 76 -5.07 7.86 -13.93
C GLY A 76 -4.89 6.34 -14.00
N PRO A 77 -5.74 5.66 -14.78
CA PRO A 77 -5.59 4.23 -15.02
C PRO A 77 -4.19 3.89 -15.55
N ASN A 78 -3.57 2.83 -15.02
CA ASN A 78 -2.21 2.36 -15.35
C ASN A 78 -1.07 3.32 -14.93
N GLN A 79 -1.35 4.37 -14.17
CA GLN A 79 -0.31 5.14 -13.49
C GLN A 79 -0.12 4.61 -12.08
N GLU A 80 1.14 4.51 -11.67
CA GLU A 80 1.50 3.87 -10.42
C GLU A 80 2.22 4.85 -9.50
N PRO A 81 1.95 4.77 -8.18
CA PRO A 81 2.60 5.65 -7.24
C PRO A 81 4.09 5.35 -7.14
N ARG A 82 4.87 6.40 -6.88
CA ARG A 82 6.32 6.28 -6.68
C ARG A 82 6.61 6.09 -5.19
N PRO A 83 7.22 4.97 -4.77
CA PRO A 83 7.34 4.60 -3.36
C PRO A 83 8.17 5.56 -2.49
N ALA A 84 9.10 6.31 -3.09
CA ALA A 84 9.98 7.26 -2.40
C ALA A 84 9.75 8.70 -2.88
N THR A 85 8.49 9.16 -2.85
CA THR A 85 8.14 10.53 -3.23
C THR A 85 8.43 11.49 -2.07
N PRO A 86 9.16 12.61 -2.28
CA PRO A 86 9.30 13.62 -1.25
C PRO A 86 7.96 14.33 -0.98
N HIS A 87 7.64 14.52 0.30
CA HIS A 87 6.43 15.19 0.75
C HIS A 87 6.74 16.49 1.50
N THR A 88 5.74 17.36 1.60
CA THR A 88 5.76 18.56 2.44
C THR A 88 5.12 18.27 3.81
N GLU A 89 5.31 19.15 4.78
CA GLU A 89 4.69 18.98 6.10
C GLU A 89 3.16 18.92 6.04
N GLY A 90 2.53 19.76 5.23
CA GLY A 90 1.07 19.79 5.09
C GLY A 90 0.53 18.50 4.49
N GLN A 91 1.23 17.95 3.49
CA GLN A 91 0.92 16.64 2.90
C GLN A 91 1.03 15.52 3.94
N ALA A 92 2.13 15.48 4.70
CA ALA A 92 2.35 14.47 5.75
C ALA A 92 1.29 14.56 6.86
N ARG A 93 0.91 15.77 7.30
CA ARG A 93 -0.19 15.98 8.27
C ARG A 93 -1.53 15.48 7.74
N ILE A 94 -1.86 15.77 6.47
CA ILE A 94 -3.09 15.26 5.85
C ILE A 94 -3.07 13.73 5.83
N MET A 95 -1.97 13.09 5.41
CA MET A 95 -1.89 11.63 5.39
C MET A 95 -2.04 11.04 6.81
N HIS A 96 -1.35 11.63 7.79
CA HIS A 96 -1.46 11.22 9.19
C HIS A 96 -2.91 11.24 9.68
N ASP A 97 -3.62 12.36 9.49
CA ASP A 97 -5.01 12.53 9.92
C ASP A 97 -5.98 11.62 9.16
N VAL A 98 -5.72 11.35 7.87
CA VAL A 98 -6.50 10.38 7.07
C VAL A 98 -6.33 8.97 7.63
N ILE A 99 -5.11 8.54 7.94
CA ILE A 99 -4.83 7.22 8.52
C ILE A 99 -5.45 7.13 9.93
N GLY A 100 -5.24 8.14 10.79
CA GLY A 100 -5.82 8.16 12.13
C GLY A 100 -7.35 8.24 12.13
N GLY A 101 -7.94 8.89 11.11
CA GLY A 101 -9.38 9.02 10.96
C GLY A 101 -10.05 7.75 10.42
N LEU A 102 -9.45 7.06 9.45
CA LEU A 102 -10.09 5.93 8.76
C LEU A 102 -9.52 4.55 9.16
N GLY A 103 -8.37 4.52 9.81
CA GLY A 103 -7.68 3.31 10.24
C GLY A 103 -8.40 2.56 11.36
N PRO A 104 -8.67 3.16 12.53
CA PRO A 104 -9.17 2.45 13.72
C PRO A 104 -10.40 1.56 13.52
N ASP A 105 -11.30 1.98 12.62
CA ASP A 105 -12.55 1.26 12.30
C ASP A 105 -12.47 0.48 10.97
N GLN A 106 -11.32 0.51 10.29
CA GLN A 106 -11.11 -0.07 8.96
C GLN A 106 -12.17 0.38 7.92
N SER A 107 -12.80 1.54 8.15
CA SER A 107 -14.06 1.96 7.53
C SER A 107 -13.86 2.74 6.23
N VAL A 108 -12.87 2.35 5.45
CA VAL A 108 -12.58 3.04 4.19
C VAL A 108 -13.68 2.72 3.17
N HIS A 109 -14.46 3.74 2.85
CA HIS A 109 -15.51 3.67 1.83
C HIS A 109 -14.94 3.23 0.47
N GLU A 110 -15.67 2.40 -0.27
CA GLU A 110 -15.24 1.79 -1.54
C GLU A 110 -14.64 2.80 -2.53
N ASN A 111 -15.34 3.92 -2.79
CA ASN A 111 -14.90 4.98 -3.70
C ASN A 111 -13.64 5.74 -3.27
N MET A 112 -13.14 5.52 -2.05
CA MET A 112 -11.89 6.09 -1.56
C MET A 112 -10.74 5.09 -1.54
N ARG A 113 -10.98 3.78 -1.70
CA ARG A 113 -9.96 2.75 -1.52
C ARG A 113 -8.82 2.88 -2.53
N GLU A 114 -9.11 2.92 -3.83
CA GLU A 114 -8.05 3.07 -4.82
C GLU A 114 -7.32 4.42 -4.74
N PRO A 115 -7.99 5.60 -4.67
CA PRO A 115 -7.28 6.88 -4.53
C PRO A 115 -6.38 6.93 -3.30
N LEU A 116 -6.84 6.41 -2.16
CA LEU A 116 -6.05 6.38 -0.93
C LEU A 116 -4.93 5.35 -0.97
N ALA A 117 -5.11 4.21 -1.66
CA ALA A 117 -4.04 3.25 -1.88
C ALA A 117 -2.94 3.83 -2.78
N ARG A 118 -3.29 4.56 -3.84
CA ARG A 118 -2.32 5.28 -4.68
C ARG A 118 -1.60 6.36 -3.88
N ALA A 119 -2.34 7.12 -3.08
CA ALA A 119 -1.75 8.11 -2.20
C ALA A 119 -0.75 7.48 -1.21
N LEU A 120 -1.17 6.45 -0.47
CA LEU A 120 -0.33 5.74 0.51
C LEU A 120 0.89 5.08 -0.15
N GLY A 121 0.75 4.58 -1.38
CA GLY A 121 1.87 4.07 -2.17
C GLY A 121 2.94 5.12 -2.53
N THR A 122 2.69 6.42 -2.31
CA THR A 122 3.73 7.46 -2.42
C THR A 122 4.50 7.69 -1.12
N TYR A 123 3.96 7.18 0.00
CA TYR A 123 4.54 7.20 1.34
C TYR A 123 5.22 5.87 1.69
N THR A 124 5.50 5.00 0.71
CA THR A 124 6.01 3.66 0.98
C THR A 124 7.30 3.65 1.79
N ALA A 125 8.19 4.63 1.57
CA ALA A 125 9.38 4.77 2.40
C ALA A 125 9.06 4.93 3.89
N ASP A 126 8.04 5.73 4.22
CA ASP A 126 7.59 5.95 5.60
C ASP A 126 6.83 4.73 6.12
N THR A 127 5.90 4.18 5.32
CA THR A 127 5.11 3.02 5.75
C THR A 127 5.97 1.79 5.96
N HIS A 128 7.00 1.56 5.13
CA HIS A 128 7.95 0.46 5.30
C HIS A 128 8.68 0.53 6.65
N GLU A 129 9.12 1.73 7.03
CA GLU A 129 9.78 1.96 8.33
C GLU A 129 8.82 1.76 9.51
N ILE A 130 7.59 2.28 9.40
CA ILE A 130 6.54 2.11 10.41
C ILE A 130 6.15 0.64 10.57
N LEU A 131 5.97 -0.09 9.46
CA LEU A 131 5.69 -1.53 9.46
C LEU A 131 6.86 -2.33 10.03
N GLY A 132 8.09 -1.93 9.72
CA GLY A 132 9.29 -2.52 10.31
C GLY A 132 9.33 -2.39 11.84
N GLY A 133 8.87 -1.25 12.38
CA GLY A 133 8.76 -0.99 13.81
C GLY A 133 10.10 -0.93 14.54
N LEU A 134 11.20 -0.66 13.80
CA LEU A 134 12.57 -0.64 14.33
C LEU A 134 13.11 0.78 14.54
N ASP A 135 12.62 1.77 13.79
CA ASP A 135 13.10 3.14 13.87
C ASP A 135 12.34 3.94 14.93
N SER A 136 13.07 4.39 15.95
CA SER A 136 12.51 5.15 17.08
C SER A 136 12.04 6.55 16.70
N LYS A 137 12.50 7.13 15.58
CA LYS A 137 12.00 8.42 15.08
C LYS A 137 10.52 8.32 14.71
N TYR A 138 10.14 7.30 13.93
CA TYR A 138 8.73 7.06 13.57
C TYR A 138 7.86 6.77 14.80
N ILE A 139 8.38 6.00 15.76
CA ILE A 139 7.65 5.69 17.00
C ILE A 139 7.40 6.98 17.81
N SER A 140 8.43 7.79 18.02
CA SER A 140 8.33 9.02 18.83
C SER A 140 7.54 10.14 18.15
N ALA A 141 7.58 10.21 16.82
CA ALA A 141 6.86 11.20 16.03
C ALA A 141 5.40 10.81 15.73
N SER A 142 4.99 9.58 16.01
CA SER A 142 3.65 9.07 15.69
C SER A 142 2.50 9.95 16.19
N GLY A 143 2.65 10.60 17.35
CA GLY A 143 1.63 11.52 17.88
C GLY A 143 1.69 12.95 17.30
N ALA A 144 2.82 13.34 16.70
CA ALA A 144 2.99 14.64 16.03
C ALA A 144 2.65 14.59 14.53
N GLY A 145 2.53 13.38 13.98
CA GLY A 145 2.12 13.12 12.60
C GLY A 145 3.23 13.17 11.55
N TYR A 146 4.34 13.86 11.85
CA TYR A 146 5.49 13.90 10.97
C TYR A 146 6.77 14.28 11.74
N PHE A 147 7.92 14.08 11.10
CA PHE A 147 9.20 14.65 11.54
C PHE A 147 10.05 15.06 10.33
N GLN A 148 11.03 15.92 10.58
CA GLN A 148 12.01 16.32 9.60
C GLN A 148 13.35 15.63 9.87
N ASP A 149 13.95 15.05 8.82
CA ASP A 149 15.30 14.48 8.85
C ASP A 149 16.13 15.10 7.73
N GLY A 150 17.00 16.05 8.08
CA GLY A 150 17.71 16.86 7.09
C GLY A 150 16.75 17.72 6.26
N ASP A 151 16.73 17.50 4.94
CA ASP A 151 15.83 18.15 3.98
C ASP A 151 14.56 17.34 3.68
N LYS A 152 14.42 16.15 4.28
CA LYS A 152 13.28 15.25 4.07
C LYS A 152 12.23 15.42 5.17
N ILE A 153 10.97 15.35 4.76
CA ILE A 153 9.83 15.24 5.65
C ILE A 153 9.34 13.79 5.60
N HIS A 154 9.12 13.22 6.78
CA HIS A 154 8.62 11.86 6.97
C HIS A 154 7.28 11.91 7.67
N MET A 155 6.28 11.22 7.12
CA MET A 155 5.02 10.97 7.80
C MET A 155 5.21 9.93 8.90
N ALA A 156 4.58 10.13 10.05
CA ALA A 156 4.61 9.20 11.16
C ALA A 156 3.20 8.95 11.69
N VAL A 157 2.83 7.67 11.83
CA VAL A 157 1.58 7.22 12.44
C VAL A 157 1.87 6.03 13.36
N SER A 158 0.90 5.64 14.19
CA SER A 158 1.02 4.40 14.92
C SER A 158 0.99 3.21 13.96
N GLN A 159 1.78 2.17 14.25
CA GLN A 159 1.78 0.94 13.45
C GLN A 159 0.40 0.28 13.42
N LYS A 160 -0.37 0.41 14.50
CA LYS A 160 -1.75 -0.08 14.59
C LYS A 160 -2.64 0.60 13.56
N ASP A 161 -2.69 1.94 13.55
CA ASP A 161 -3.60 2.68 12.67
C ASP A 161 -3.23 2.46 11.20
N LEU A 162 -1.93 2.37 10.89
CA LEU A 162 -1.47 2.06 9.54
C LEU A 162 -1.95 0.67 9.09
N VAL A 163 -1.77 -0.37 9.92
CA VAL A 163 -2.18 -1.74 9.59
C VAL A 163 -3.70 -1.82 9.38
N GLN A 164 -4.48 -1.18 10.25
CA GLN A 164 -5.94 -1.18 10.15
C GLN A 164 -6.43 -0.35 8.95
N PHE A 165 -5.77 0.76 8.63
CA PHE A 165 -6.06 1.54 7.42
C PHE A 165 -5.76 0.75 6.14
N MET A 166 -4.57 0.14 6.04
CA MET A 166 -4.22 -0.74 4.93
C MET A 166 -5.22 -1.90 4.79
N ARG A 167 -5.71 -2.44 5.91
CA ARG A 167 -6.76 -3.48 5.90
C ARG A 167 -8.09 -3.00 5.33
N GLY A 168 -8.55 -1.80 5.69
CA GLY A 168 -9.76 -1.20 5.11
C GLY A 168 -9.64 -0.91 3.61
N LEU A 169 -8.45 -0.48 3.17
CA LEU A 169 -8.16 -0.31 1.74
C LEU A 169 -8.22 -1.64 0.97
N SER A 170 -7.71 -2.71 1.58
CA SER A 170 -7.48 -4.01 0.94
C SER A 170 -8.73 -4.84 0.70
N GLU A 171 -9.91 -4.38 1.13
CA GLU A 171 -11.19 -4.98 0.71
C GLU A 171 -11.36 -4.93 -0.82
N ASP A 172 -10.73 -3.94 -1.48
CA ASP A 172 -10.60 -3.85 -2.92
C ASP A 172 -9.26 -4.49 -3.39
N PRO A 173 -9.30 -5.50 -4.29
CA PRO A 173 -8.08 -6.16 -4.78
C PRO A 173 -7.15 -5.21 -5.57
N GLU A 174 -7.68 -4.18 -6.22
CA GLU A 174 -6.89 -3.18 -6.96
C GLU A 174 -6.09 -2.29 -6.00
N ALA A 175 -6.73 -1.89 -4.89
CA ALA A 175 -6.09 -1.14 -3.81
C ALA A 175 -5.00 -1.97 -3.13
N TYR A 176 -5.27 -3.23 -2.77
CA TYR A 176 -4.25 -4.14 -2.22
C TYR A 176 -3.08 -4.32 -3.19
N GLY A 177 -3.35 -4.59 -4.47
CA GLY A 177 -2.31 -4.79 -5.46
C GLY A 177 -1.44 -3.55 -5.68
N THR A 178 -2.03 -2.35 -5.61
CA THR A 178 -1.31 -1.08 -5.65
C THR A 178 -0.33 -0.95 -4.48
N LEU A 179 -0.78 -1.23 -3.25
CA LEU A 179 0.06 -1.17 -2.05
C LEU A 179 1.17 -2.22 -2.10
N HIS A 180 0.84 -3.46 -2.44
CA HIS A 180 1.82 -4.54 -2.54
C HIS A 180 2.90 -4.22 -3.58
N LYS A 181 2.51 -3.70 -4.75
CA LYS A 181 3.47 -3.33 -5.80
C LYS A 181 4.39 -2.19 -5.36
N ALA A 182 3.85 -1.17 -4.70
CA ALA A 182 4.64 -0.06 -4.18
C ALA A 182 5.65 -0.55 -3.13
N GLU A 183 5.20 -1.39 -2.19
CA GLU A 183 6.03 -2.00 -1.15
C GLU A 183 7.14 -2.89 -1.72
N SER A 184 6.83 -3.77 -2.66
CA SER A 184 7.85 -4.63 -3.27
C SER A 184 8.93 -3.83 -4.01
N ARG A 185 8.55 -2.73 -4.66
CA ARG A 185 9.51 -1.80 -5.29
C ARG A 185 10.38 -1.09 -4.29
N TYR A 186 9.82 -0.70 -3.15
CA TYR A 186 10.60 -0.07 -2.09
C TYR A 186 11.54 -1.05 -1.41
N ILE A 187 11.12 -2.30 -1.24
CA ILE A 187 11.98 -3.38 -0.76
C ILE A 187 13.19 -3.52 -1.68
N ASP A 188 12.98 -3.62 -3.00
CA ASP A 188 14.06 -3.68 -3.99
C ASP A 188 15.04 -2.48 -3.84
N LEU A 189 14.50 -1.26 -3.82
CA LEU A 189 15.27 -0.03 -3.56
C LEU A 189 16.10 -0.10 -2.27
N SER A 190 15.48 -0.49 -1.16
CA SER A 190 16.13 -0.56 0.15
C SER A 190 17.22 -1.61 0.23
N LEU A 191 17.08 -2.71 -0.53
CA LEU A 191 18.11 -3.74 -0.65
C LEU A 191 19.27 -3.24 -1.52
N GLU A 192 19.00 -2.58 -2.64
CA GLU A 192 20.02 -1.95 -3.49
C GLU A 192 20.85 -0.89 -2.76
N GLU A 193 20.24 -0.17 -1.81
CA GLU A 193 20.92 0.83 -1.00
C GLU A 193 21.90 0.25 0.03
N ILE A 194 21.86 -1.07 0.29
CA ILE A 194 22.81 -1.73 1.19
C ILE A 194 24.23 -1.63 0.60
N PRO A 195 25.19 -0.97 1.30
CA PRO A 195 26.55 -0.84 0.79
C PRO A 195 27.25 -2.20 0.62
N LYS A 196 28.15 -2.28 -0.38
CA LYS A 196 29.01 -3.45 -0.56
C LYS A 196 29.90 -3.64 0.67
N GLY A 197 29.95 -4.86 1.20
CA GLY A 197 30.65 -5.14 2.45
C GLY A 197 29.96 -4.62 3.72
N ALA A 198 28.68 -4.22 3.64
CA ALA A 198 27.87 -4.00 4.84
C ALA A 198 27.77 -5.30 5.67
N HIS A 199 27.77 -5.17 7.00
CA HIS A 199 27.72 -6.29 7.93
C HIS A 199 26.85 -5.95 9.14
N GLY A 200 26.47 -6.97 9.91
CA GLY A 200 25.66 -6.79 11.11
C GLY A 200 24.31 -6.12 10.80
N SER A 201 23.88 -5.19 11.64
CA SER A 201 22.57 -4.55 11.53
C SER A 201 22.38 -3.71 10.26
N GLU A 202 23.44 -3.16 9.68
CA GLU A 202 23.36 -2.40 8.42
C GLU A 202 22.91 -3.29 7.26
N LEU A 203 23.29 -4.57 7.30
CA LEU A 203 22.90 -5.57 6.33
C LEU A 203 21.56 -6.23 6.69
N THR A 204 21.40 -6.65 7.95
CA THR A 204 20.25 -7.48 8.34
C THR A 204 18.99 -6.66 8.60
N ASN A 205 19.07 -5.36 8.93
CA ASN A 205 17.88 -4.56 9.20
C ASN A 205 16.98 -4.38 7.96
N PRO A 206 17.47 -3.95 6.77
CA PRO A 206 16.61 -3.80 5.61
C PRO A 206 15.99 -5.14 5.18
N ILE A 207 16.75 -6.22 5.23
CA ILE A 207 16.30 -7.60 4.97
C ILE A 207 15.15 -8.00 5.91
N ASN A 208 15.32 -7.75 7.22
CA ASN A 208 14.28 -8.02 8.22
C ASN A 208 13.03 -7.15 8.02
N LYS A 209 13.19 -5.88 7.66
CA LYS A 209 12.05 -4.97 7.41
C LYS A 209 11.26 -5.41 6.17
N ALA A 210 11.94 -5.80 5.10
CA ALA A 210 11.31 -6.39 3.92
C ALA A 210 10.43 -7.60 4.28
N GLY A 211 10.98 -8.53 5.07
CA GLY A 211 10.21 -9.65 5.61
C GLY A 211 8.99 -9.21 6.39
N THR A 212 9.16 -8.26 7.32
CA THR A 212 8.06 -7.75 8.17
C THR A 212 6.95 -7.10 7.36
N ALA A 213 7.26 -6.25 6.39
CA ALA A 213 6.25 -5.61 5.56
C ALA A 213 5.47 -6.64 4.71
N LEU A 214 6.17 -7.60 4.09
CA LEU A 214 5.54 -8.71 3.35
C LEU A 214 4.66 -9.58 4.26
N GLY A 215 5.11 -9.83 5.50
CA GLY A 215 4.34 -10.56 6.51
C GLY A 215 3.05 -9.86 6.90
N VAL A 216 3.09 -8.52 7.10
CA VAL A 216 1.91 -7.71 7.38
C VAL A 216 0.92 -7.76 6.21
N MET A 217 1.40 -7.56 4.98
CA MET A 217 0.52 -7.60 3.79
C MET A 217 -0.12 -8.98 3.59
N SER A 218 0.62 -10.08 3.82
CA SER A 218 0.07 -11.44 3.77
C SER A 218 -1.05 -11.62 4.81
N SER A 219 -0.85 -11.13 6.03
CA SER A 219 -1.88 -11.21 7.08
C SER A 219 -3.10 -10.36 6.76
N ILE A 220 -2.93 -9.16 6.19
CA ILE A 220 -4.05 -8.32 5.74
C ILE A 220 -4.87 -9.03 4.66
N ARG A 221 -4.20 -9.63 3.66
CA ARG A 221 -4.87 -10.41 2.61
C ARG A 221 -5.68 -11.56 3.19
N GLU A 222 -5.06 -12.34 4.08
CA GLU A 222 -5.71 -13.49 4.72
C GLU A 222 -6.91 -13.03 5.55
N ASP A 223 -6.79 -11.92 6.27
CA ASP A 223 -7.89 -11.36 7.05
C ASP A 223 -9.05 -10.87 6.16
N VAL A 224 -8.78 -10.16 5.06
CA VAL A 224 -9.80 -9.76 4.07
C VAL A 224 -10.60 -10.97 3.55
N ILE A 225 -9.88 -12.04 3.18
CA ILE A 225 -10.49 -13.25 2.63
C ILE A 225 -11.30 -13.98 3.71
N ASN A 226 -10.72 -14.18 4.89
CA ASN A 226 -11.35 -14.94 5.98
C ASN A 226 -12.57 -14.23 6.56
N ASP A 227 -12.55 -12.90 6.62
CA ASP A 227 -13.66 -12.06 7.12
C ASP A 227 -14.74 -11.82 6.06
N GLY A 228 -14.51 -12.26 4.81
CA GLY A 228 -15.49 -12.13 3.72
C GLY A 228 -15.72 -10.69 3.23
N ARG A 229 -15.03 -9.69 3.80
CA ARG A 229 -15.11 -8.27 3.41
C ARG A 229 -14.31 -7.97 2.14
N MET A 230 -14.74 -8.60 1.04
CA MET A 230 -14.10 -8.49 -0.28
C MET A 230 -14.89 -7.60 -1.24
N ALA A 231 -15.54 -6.53 -0.76
CA ALA A 231 -16.30 -5.59 -1.61
C ALA A 231 -17.32 -6.26 -2.57
N GLY A 232 -17.93 -7.38 -2.16
CA GLY A 232 -18.86 -8.16 -2.98
C GLY A 232 -18.23 -9.13 -3.98
N TYR A 233 -16.90 -9.23 -4.06
CA TYR A 233 -16.21 -10.29 -4.81
C TYR A 233 -16.30 -11.64 -4.10
N SER A 234 -16.35 -12.73 -4.88
CA SER A 234 -15.98 -14.04 -4.35
C SER A 234 -14.46 -14.09 -4.07
N GLU A 235 -14.00 -14.98 -3.19
CA GLU A 235 -12.56 -15.19 -2.97
C GLU A 235 -11.81 -15.45 -4.29
N ALA A 236 -12.41 -16.27 -5.16
CA ALA A 236 -11.83 -16.58 -6.47
C ALA A 236 -11.72 -15.33 -7.36
N ASP A 237 -12.74 -14.48 -7.39
CA ASP A 237 -12.73 -13.25 -8.19
C ASP A 237 -11.76 -12.22 -7.64
N TRP A 238 -11.70 -12.06 -6.30
CA TRP A 238 -10.77 -11.18 -5.62
C TRP A 238 -9.32 -11.56 -5.95
N LYS A 239 -8.99 -12.86 -5.80
CA LYS A 239 -7.67 -13.40 -6.15
C LYS A 239 -7.36 -13.28 -7.64
N ALA A 240 -8.33 -13.53 -8.51
CA ALA A 240 -8.13 -13.43 -9.96
C ALA A 240 -7.86 -11.98 -10.41
N LYS A 241 -8.58 -11.01 -9.86
CA LYS A 241 -8.33 -9.58 -10.11
C LYS A 241 -6.96 -9.16 -9.61
N LEU A 242 -6.61 -9.59 -8.40
CA LEU A 242 -5.31 -9.31 -7.83
C LEU A 242 -4.16 -9.88 -8.69
N ALA A 243 -4.29 -11.11 -9.17
CA ALA A 243 -3.33 -11.70 -10.11
C ALA A 243 -3.21 -10.85 -11.39
N TYR A 244 -4.34 -10.39 -11.95
CA TYR A 244 -4.32 -9.52 -13.13
C TYR A 244 -3.60 -8.19 -12.86
N HIS A 245 -3.88 -7.52 -11.74
CA HIS A 245 -3.31 -6.22 -11.42
C HIS A 245 -1.82 -6.30 -11.06
N VAL A 246 -1.46 -7.23 -10.17
CA VAL A 246 -0.09 -7.35 -9.67
C VAL A 246 0.81 -8.04 -10.70
N ILE A 247 0.37 -9.16 -11.28
CA ILE A 247 1.21 -9.96 -12.19
C ILE A 247 1.08 -9.43 -13.63
N GLY A 248 -0.15 -9.15 -14.09
CA GLY A 248 -0.39 -8.59 -15.42
C GLY A 248 0.10 -7.14 -15.56
N GLY A 249 0.04 -6.34 -14.49
CA GLY A 249 0.56 -4.97 -14.46
C GLY A 249 2.09 -4.88 -14.28
N ALA A 250 2.74 -5.91 -13.74
CA ALA A 250 4.20 -5.91 -13.55
C ALA A 250 4.99 -6.05 -14.87
N VAL A 251 4.34 -6.35 -15.99
CA VAL A 251 4.97 -6.46 -17.33
C VAL A 251 4.97 -5.13 -18.12
N THR A 252 4.53 -4.02 -17.51
CA THR A 252 4.42 -2.72 -18.19
C THR A 252 5.58 -1.79 -17.79
N PRO A 253 6.42 -1.31 -18.75
CA PRO A 253 7.54 -0.42 -18.44
C PRO A 253 7.07 0.93 -17.88
N MET A 254 7.69 1.39 -16.79
CA MET A 254 7.41 2.73 -16.24
C MET A 254 8.09 3.82 -17.07
N TYR A 255 7.29 4.74 -17.61
CA TYR A 255 7.74 6.04 -18.11
C TYR A 255 7.20 7.13 -17.20
N PHE A 256 8.04 8.10 -16.84
CA PHE A 256 7.67 9.17 -15.93
C PHE A 256 7.58 10.52 -16.64
N THR A 257 6.60 11.32 -16.24
CA THR A 257 6.56 12.78 -16.47
C THR A 257 6.58 13.46 -15.11
N THR A 258 7.46 14.44 -14.93
CA THR A 258 7.46 15.33 -13.75
C THR A 258 6.51 16.51 -13.98
N ALA A 259 6.16 17.24 -12.93
CA ALA A 259 5.29 18.44 -12.97
C ALA A 259 5.84 19.63 -13.81
N GLY A 260 6.88 19.41 -14.62
CA GLY A 260 7.41 20.34 -15.62
C GLY A 260 7.58 19.72 -17.02
N GLY A 261 6.99 18.56 -17.30
CA GLY A 261 7.08 17.90 -18.62
C GLY A 261 8.42 17.22 -18.92
N VAL A 262 9.33 17.13 -17.94
CA VAL A 262 10.61 16.43 -18.10
C VAL A 262 10.43 14.96 -17.70
N SER A 263 10.69 14.07 -18.64
CA SER A 263 10.87 12.64 -18.37
C SER A 263 12.27 12.42 -17.80
N LEU A 264 12.34 12.16 -16.49
CA LEU A 264 13.56 11.69 -15.85
C LEU A 264 13.54 10.15 -15.88
N ALA A 265 14.48 9.57 -16.62
CA ALA A 265 14.85 8.18 -16.47
C ALA A 265 15.65 8.07 -15.17
N PHE A 266 15.03 7.54 -14.12
CA PHE A 266 15.75 7.08 -12.94
C PHE A 266 15.95 5.56 -13.06
N GLY A 267 17.23 5.16 -13.03
CA GLY A 267 17.70 3.83 -12.60
C GLY A 267 17.42 2.64 -13.52
N ASP A 268 18.42 2.27 -14.33
CA ASP A 268 18.54 0.96 -14.99
C ASP A 268 18.49 -0.22 -13.97
N ALA A 269 18.68 0.03 -12.67
CA ALA A 269 18.66 -0.97 -11.59
C ALA A 269 17.24 -1.30 -11.07
N ILE A 270 16.45 -0.29 -10.65
CA ILE A 270 15.04 -0.45 -10.22
C ILE A 270 14.17 -1.08 -11.32
N GLN A 271 14.38 -0.66 -12.58
CA GLN A 271 13.71 -1.30 -13.71
C GLN A 271 14.15 -2.77 -13.81
N ARG A 272 15.45 -3.09 -13.70
CA ARG A 272 15.94 -4.47 -13.77
C ARG A 272 15.48 -5.36 -12.61
N GLY A 273 15.49 -4.91 -11.35
CA GLY A 273 15.05 -5.69 -10.19
C GLY A 273 13.57 -6.05 -10.28
N VAL A 274 12.72 -5.03 -10.47
CA VAL A 274 11.27 -5.20 -10.60
C VAL A 274 10.87 -5.93 -11.88
N ASP A 275 11.51 -5.62 -13.03
CA ASP A 275 11.21 -6.27 -14.30
C ASP A 275 11.72 -7.72 -14.31
N THR A 276 12.84 -8.05 -13.66
CA THR A 276 13.35 -9.44 -13.55
C THR A 276 12.47 -10.25 -12.61
N TRP A 277 12.09 -9.71 -11.46
CA TRP A 277 11.16 -10.36 -10.54
C TRP A 277 9.82 -10.64 -11.23
N ALA A 278 9.26 -9.62 -11.90
CA ALA A 278 8.04 -9.76 -12.71
C ALA A 278 8.19 -10.74 -13.88
N TRP A 279 9.37 -10.77 -14.51
CA TRP A 279 9.67 -11.65 -15.65
C TRP A 279 9.88 -13.11 -15.23
N GLU A 280 10.59 -13.38 -14.13
CA GLU A 280 10.74 -14.73 -13.57
C GLU A 280 9.37 -15.30 -13.20
N TRP A 281 8.54 -14.51 -12.54
CA TRP A 281 7.15 -14.86 -12.26
C TRP A 281 6.32 -15.03 -13.54
N GLY A 282 6.42 -14.10 -14.49
CA GLY A 282 5.75 -14.20 -15.79
C GLY A 282 6.15 -15.44 -16.59
N ASN A 283 7.37 -15.93 -16.45
CA ASN A 283 7.85 -17.16 -17.09
C ASN A 283 7.39 -18.42 -16.35
N ARG A 284 7.44 -18.43 -15.01
CA ARG A 284 6.84 -19.50 -14.19
C ARG A 284 5.36 -19.67 -14.54
N MET A 285 4.68 -18.54 -14.71
CA MET A 285 3.30 -18.44 -15.16
C MET A 285 3.07 -19.01 -16.55
N LYS A 286 3.88 -18.65 -17.56
CA LYS A 286 3.76 -19.21 -18.92
C LYS A 286 3.89 -20.74 -18.96
N GLY A 287 4.65 -21.35 -18.04
CA GLY A 287 4.76 -22.79 -17.90
C GLY A 287 3.53 -23.47 -17.25
N GLU A 288 2.75 -22.74 -16.47
CA GLU A 288 1.59 -23.24 -15.71
C GLU A 288 0.22 -22.94 -16.36
N VAL A 289 0.20 -21.98 -17.31
CA VAL A 289 -1.01 -21.49 -18.00
C VAL A 289 -1.73 -22.53 -18.86
N ASP A 290 -1.12 -23.67 -19.17
CA ASP A 290 -1.84 -24.76 -19.86
C ASP A 290 -2.74 -25.60 -18.93
N ALA A 291 -2.79 -25.36 -17.60
CA ALA A 291 -3.54 -26.26 -16.71
C ALA A 291 -4.22 -25.71 -15.43
N LYS A 292 -4.10 -24.43 -15.02
CA LYS A 292 -4.66 -23.98 -13.71
C LYS A 292 -5.39 -22.63 -13.71
N VAL A 293 -6.39 -22.59 -12.83
CA VAL A 293 -7.37 -21.53 -12.55
C VAL A 293 -6.70 -20.33 -11.86
N ASN A 294 -6.97 -19.09 -12.32
CA ASN A 294 -6.40 -17.79 -11.88
C ASN A 294 -6.17 -17.56 -10.35
N PRO A 295 -6.96 -18.10 -9.41
CA PRO A 295 -6.77 -17.86 -7.97
C PRO A 295 -5.52 -18.50 -7.37
N GLN A 296 -5.12 -19.69 -7.82
CA GLN A 296 -3.92 -20.39 -7.27
C GLN A 296 -2.63 -19.63 -7.57
N ILE A 297 -2.65 -18.85 -8.64
CA ILE A 297 -1.53 -18.03 -9.10
C ILE A 297 -1.30 -16.86 -8.15
N ALA A 298 -2.38 -16.21 -7.67
CA ALA A 298 -2.26 -15.15 -6.68
C ALA A 298 -1.70 -15.70 -5.36
N ASP A 299 -2.14 -16.89 -4.94
CA ASP A 299 -1.65 -17.53 -3.71
C ASP A 299 -0.15 -17.86 -3.80
N GLU A 300 0.31 -18.42 -4.93
CA GLU A 300 1.72 -18.73 -5.13
C GLU A 300 2.56 -17.45 -5.26
N TYR A 301 2.12 -16.47 -6.06
CA TYR A 301 2.84 -15.20 -6.25
C TYR A 301 3.00 -14.42 -4.94
N LEU A 302 1.96 -14.38 -4.12
CA LEU A 302 1.93 -13.61 -2.87
C LEU A 302 2.35 -14.43 -1.65
N SER A 303 2.79 -15.67 -1.86
CA SER A 303 3.44 -16.47 -0.84
C SER A 303 4.82 -15.89 -0.54
N VAL A 304 4.98 -15.31 0.64
CA VAL A 304 6.28 -14.77 1.07
C VAL A 304 7.37 -15.87 1.10
N ASN A 305 6.99 -17.12 1.35
CA ASN A 305 7.91 -18.26 1.28
C ASN A 305 8.44 -18.50 -0.14
N THR A 306 7.69 -18.08 -1.16
CA THR A 306 8.12 -18.13 -2.56
C THR A 306 8.82 -16.84 -2.97
N GLN A 307 8.35 -15.67 -2.52
CA GLN A 307 8.95 -14.38 -2.85
C GLN A 307 10.33 -14.17 -2.23
N ALA A 308 10.51 -14.50 -0.95
CA ALA A 308 11.73 -14.19 -0.19
C ALA A 308 13.00 -14.82 -0.79
N PRO A 309 13.03 -16.11 -1.17
CA PRO A 309 14.22 -16.70 -1.80
C PRO A 309 14.55 -16.09 -3.16
N ILE A 310 13.53 -15.67 -3.94
CA ILE A 310 13.73 -15.03 -5.25
C ILE A 310 14.33 -13.64 -5.04
N LEU A 311 13.70 -12.83 -4.20
CA LEU A 311 14.12 -11.47 -3.88
C LEU A 311 15.58 -11.42 -3.40
N ILE A 312 15.95 -12.27 -2.42
CA ILE A 312 17.31 -12.27 -1.87
C ILE A 312 18.33 -12.78 -2.87
N ARG A 313 17.98 -13.78 -3.69
CA ARG A 313 18.89 -14.27 -4.73
C ARG A 313 19.09 -13.21 -5.81
N GLU A 314 18.03 -12.54 -6.26
CA GLU A 314 18.13 -11.49 -7.28
C GLU A 314 19.00 -10.33 -6.81
N TRP A 315 18.75 -9.82 -5.61
CA TRP A 315 19.60 -8.79 -5.01
C TRP A 315 21.06 -9.23 -4.86
N ALA A 316 21.29 -10.50 -4.51
CA ALA A 316 22.64 -11.04 -4.35
C ALA A 316 23.37 -11.33 -5.68
N ASN A 317 22.66 -11.50 -6.80
CA ASN A 317 23.28 -11.91 -8.08
C ASN A 317 24.36 -10.91 -8.57
N ASP A 318 24.19 -9.62 -8.29
CA ASP A 318 25.15 -8.56 -8.67
C ASP A 318 26.21 -8.28 -7.58
N ARG A 319 26.26 -9.11 -6.53
CA ARG A 319 27.11 -8.95 -5.34
C ARG A 319 28.13 -10.07 -5.21
N ALA A 320 29.32 -9.86 -5.78
CA ALA A 320 30.44 -10.81 -5.65
C ALA A 320 30.93 -11.00 -4.20
N ASP A 321 30.52 -10.11 -3.28
CA ASP A 321 30.78 -10.19 -1.84
C ASP A 321 29.79 -11.08 -1.07
N ILE A 322 28.71 -11.55 -1.69
CA ILE A 322 27.74 -12.47 -1.09
C ILE A 322 27.99 -13.90 -1.60
N SER A 323 28.14 -14.85 -0.68
CA SER A 323 28.23 -16.28 -1.01
C SER A 323 26.86 -16.96 -1.03
N GLU A 324 26.74 -18.15 -1.62
CA GLU A 324 25.47 -18.90 -1.60
C GLU A 324 25.01 -19.24 -0.17
N SER A 325 25.93 -19.44 0.78
CA SER A 325 25.55 -19.59 2.19
C SER A 325 24.96 -18.31 2.78
N ASP A 326 25.50 -17.15 2.40
CA ASP A 326 24.96 -15.86 2.84
C ASP A 326 23.55 -15.66 2.26
N VAL A 327 23.29 -16.03 1.00
CA VAL A 327 21.94 -16.01 0.40
C VAL A 327 20.95 -16.84 1.23
N GLN A 328 21.36 -18.02 1.71
CA GLN A 328 20.51 -18.87 2.55
C GLN A 328 20.24 -18.23 3.92
N ASP A 329 21.26 -17.66 4.54
CA ASP A 329 21.13 -16.96 5.83
C ASP A 329 20.22 -15.72 5.70
N TYR A 330 20.40 -14.90 4.67
CA TYR A 330 19.55 -13.73 4.43
C TYR A 330 18.12 -14.11 4.05
N THR A 331 17.93 -15.23 3.34
CA THR A 331 16.59 -15.78 3.10
C THR A 331 15.92 -16.14 4.43
N ARG A 332 16.65 -16.77 5.37
CA ARG A 332 16.12 -17.04 6.71
C ARG A 332 15.76 -15.74 7.43
N ASP A 333 16.61 -14.71 7.36
CA ASP A 333 16.36 -13.43 8.01
C ASP A 333 15.08 -12.73 7.48
N VAL A 334 14.81 -12.79 6.16
CA VAL A 334 13.53 -12.32 5.60
C VAL A 334 12.36 -13.12 6.17
N LEU A 335 12.48 -14.44 6.26
CA LEU A 335 11.41 -15.30 6.77
C LEU A 335 11.17 -15.11 8.28
N GLU A 336 12.20 -14.78 9.06
CA GLU A 336 12.06 -14.38 10.47
C GLU A 336 11.36 -13.02 10.57
N GLY A 337 11.77 -12.04 9.75
CA GLY A 337 11.09 -10.76 9.62
C GLY A 337 9.61 -10.93 9.28
N ARG A 338 9.27 -11.86 8.38
CA ARG A 338 7.89 -12.22 8.01
C ARG A 338 7.08 -12.69 9.21
N VAL A 339 7.63 -13.58 10.04
CA VAL A 339 6.95 -14.05 11.26
C VAL A 339 6.61 -12.87 12.17
N ARG A 340 7.57 -11.96 12.39
CA ARG A 340 7.33 -10.74 13.18
C ARG A 340 6.21 -9.88 12.58
N GLY A 341 6.21 -9.70 11.25
CA GLY A 341 5.16 -8.96 10.54
C GLY A 341 3.77 -9.57 10.74
N THR A 342 3.66 -10.89 10.56
CA THR A 342 2.43 -11.65 10.79
C THR A 342 1.93 -11.51 12.24
N GLU A 343 2.80 -11.70 13.23
CA GLU A 343 2.43 -11.55 14.64
C GLU A 343 1.99 -10.13 15.00
N THR A 344 2.65 -9.12 14.42
CA THR A 344 2.26 -7.72 14.60
C THR A 344 0.90 -7.45 13.98
N ALA A 345 0.67 -7.86 12.73
CA ALA A 345 -0.59 -7.65 12.05
C ALA A 345 -1.74 -8.32 12.80
N HIS A 346 -1.58 -9.57 13.24
CA HIS A 346 -2.63 -10.27 14.00
C HIS A 346 -3.04 -9.52 15.28
N LYS A 347 -2.13 -8.83 15.97
CA LYS A 347 -2.48 -8.02 17.16
C LYS A 347 -3.42 -6.86 16.84
N TYR A 348 -3.39 -6.36 15.61
CA TYR A 348 -4.15 -5.18 15.17
C TYR A 348 -5.36 -5.51 14.32
N LEU A 349 -5.38 -6.71 13.72
CA LEU A 349 -6.47 -7.20 12.88
C LEU A 349 -7.56 -7.95 13.68
N THR A 350 -7.26 -8.47 14.88
CA THR A 350 -8.26 -9.18 15.70
C THR A 350 -9.47 -8.31 16.05
N ASP A 351 -10.63 -8.70 15.50
CA ASP A 351 -12.02 -8.31 15.77
C ASP A 351 -12.24 -7.05 16.62
N THR A 352 -12.36 -5.90 15.95
CA THR A 352 -13.32 -4.88 16.38
C THR A 352 -14.71 -5.41 16.02
N THR A 353 -15.24 -6.29 16.87
CA THR A 353 -16.59 -6.89 16.86
C THR A 353 -17.60 -6.22 15.93
N ASN A 354 -18.13 -7.01 14.98
CA ASN A 354 -19.40 -6.78 14.27
C ASN A 354 -20.56 -6.46 15.23
#